data_AF-A0A327Z504-F1
#
_entry.id   AF-A0A327Z504-F1
#
_cell.length_a   1.000
_cell.length_b   1.000
_cell.length_c   1.000
_cell.angle_alpha   90.00
_cell.angle_beta   90.00
_cell.angle_gamma   90.00
#
_symmetry.space_group_name_H-M   'P 1'
#
loop_
_entity.id
_entity.type
_entity.pdbx_description
1 polymer ?
#
loop_
_entity_poly.entity_id
_entity_poly.type
_entity_poly.pdbx_seq_one_letter_code
_entity_poly.pdbx_strand_id
1 'polypeptide(L)'
;MPDSHFNFGDVNFQGGVQNFGGENTVHQTNYYDLSPREQVETHLATLRQDHPDTALAQREISVIEEGLTRPTPENRRRLDTALHRLAESTGNARTAAEAIVAISAIVAASWPF
;
A
#
# COMPACT_ATOMS: atom_id res chain seq x y z
N MET A 1 51.72 -7.04 12.73
CA MET A 1 50.85 -8.08 13.33
C MET A 1 49.41 -7.65 13.06
N PRO A 2 48.54 -8.51 12.52
CA PRO A 2 47.14 -8.18 12.30
C PRO A 2 46.31 -8.56 13.54
N ASP A 3 45.53 -7.63 14.06
CA ASP A 3 44.48 -7.92 15.03
C ASP A 3 43.17 -8.17 14.29
N SER A 4 42.79 -9.45 14.25
CA SER A 4 41.47 -9.93 13.88
C SER A 4 40.50 -9.61 15.01
N HIS A 5 39.44 -8.84 14.75
CA HIS A 5 38.25 -8.88 15.60
C HIS A 5 37.02 -8.96 14.69
N PHE A 6 36.59 -10.19 14.43
CA PHE A 6 35.20 -10.51 14.13
C PHE A 6 34.51 -10.73 15.47
N ASN A 7 33.47 -9.96 15.78
CA ASN A 7 32.39 -10.47 16.64
C ASN A 7 31.07 -9.76 16.32
N PHE A 8 30.08 -10.60 16.02
CA PHE A 8 28.71 -10.24 15.65
C PHE A 8 28.00 -9.55 16.82
N GLY A 9 27.40 -8.40 16.53
CA GLY A 9 26.29 -7.85 17.29
C GLY A 9 25.05 -7.92 16.42
N ASP A 10 24.35 -9.06 16.46
CA ASP A 10 22.97 -9.15 15.99
C ASP A 10 22.13 -8.19 16.86
N VAL A 11 21.71 -7.07 16.28
CA VAL A 11 20.72 -6.19 16.90
C VAL A 11 19.66 -5.89 15.87
N ASN A 12 18.67 -6.77 15.88
CA ASN A 12 17.46 -6.72 15.07
C ASN A 12 16.52 -5.63 15.65
N PHE A 13 16.48 -4.44 15.03
CA PHE A 13 15.46 -3.43 15.31
C PHE A 13 14.86 -2.89 14.00
N GLN A 14 13.69 -3.44 13.68
CA GLN A 14 12.59 -2.88 12.90
C GLN A 14 12.93 -2.01 11.67
N GLY A 15 12.86 -2.64 10.49
CA GLY A 15 12.28 -2.01 9.31
C GLY A 15 13.23 -1.20 8.40
N GLY A 16 14.54 -1.28 8.55
CA GLY A 16 15.48 -0.59 7.66
C GLY A 16 16.60 -1.50 7.19
N VAL A 17 16.53 -1.98 5.95
CA VAL A 17 17.69 -2.56 5.27
C VAL A 17 18.74 -1.45 5.10
N GLN A 18 19.79 -1.47 5.92
CA GLN A 18 21.00 -0.67 5.68
C GLN A 18 21.92 -1.45 4.73
N ASN A 19 21.86 -1.11 3.45
CA ASN A 19 22.84 -1.59 2.47
C ASN A 19 24.09 -0.69 2.54
N PHE A 20 25.17 -1.22 3.10
CA PHE A 20 26.46 -0.54 3.14
C PHE A 20 27.16 -0.71 1.77
N GLY A 21 27.00 0.30 0.91
CA GLY A 21 27.81 0.45 -0.30
C GLY A 21 27.01 0.86 -1.53
N GLY A 22 27.12 2.14 -1.89
CA GLY A 22 26.55 2.69 -3.12
C GLY A 22 25.11 3.16 -2.93
N GLU A 23 24.92 4.48 -2.98
CA GLU A 23 23.61 5.17 -3.09
C GLU A 23 22.57 4.74 -2.07
N ASN A 24 22.55 5.47 -0.95
CA ASN A 24 21.49 5.43 0.04
C ASN A 24 20.21 6.03 -0.56
N THR A 25 19.52 5.28 -1.43
CA THR A 25 18.16 5.62 -1.86
C THR A 25 17.23 5.26 -0.72
N VAL A 26 17.22 6.10 0.32
CA VAL A 26 16.13 6.14 1.27
C VAL A 26 14.89 6.48 0.46
N HIS A 27 14.12 5.46 0.06
CA HIS A 27 12.74 5.64 -0.38
C HIS A 27 11.91 6.03 0.86
N GLN A 28 12.17 7.22 1.40
CA GLN A 28 11.14 7.96 2.10
C GLN A 28 10.14 8.30 1.00
N THR A 29 9.16 7.41 0.80
CA THR A 29 8.04 7.65 -0.11
C THR A 29 7.37 8.93 0.34
N ASN A 30 7.74 10.03 -0.31
CA ASN A 30 7.20 11.34 -0.01
C ASN A 30 5.80 11.32 -0.62
N TYR A 31 4.81 10.98 0.20
CA TYR A 31 3.42 10.77 -0.23
C TYR A 31 2.84 11.96 -1.04
N TYR A 32 3.41 13.15 -0.85
CA TYR A 32 3.04 14.39 -1.55
C TYR A 32 3.60 14.51 -2.99
N ASP A 33 4.65 13.76 -3.35
CA ASP A 33 5.23 13.72 -4.71
C ASP A 33 4.68 12.57 -5.56
N LEU A 34 3.94 11.65 -4.94
CA LEU A 34 3.35 10.52 -5.66
C LEU A 34 2.20 10.97 -6.55
N SER A 35 2.13 10.42 -7.75
CA SER A 35 0.93 10.52 -8.56
C SER A 35 -0.26 9.93 -7.80
N PRO A 36 -1.50 10.42 -8.03
CA PRO A 36 -2.69 9.88 -7.37
C PRO A 36 -2.81 8.35 -7.51
N ARG A 37 -2.34 7.79 -8.63
CA ARG A 37 -2.28 6.34 -8.85
C ARG A 37 -1.32 5.64 -7.89
N GLU A 38 -0.09 6.14 -7.73
CA GLU A 38 0.90 5.58 -6.82
C GLU A 38 0.47 5.69 -5.35
N GLN A 39 -0.25 6.75 -4.99
CA GLN A 39 -0.84 6.89 -3.65
C GLN A 39 -1.88 5.79 -3.40
N VAL A 40 -2.75 5.51 -4.38
CA VAL A 40 -3.71 4.40 -4.29
C VAL A 40 -2.99 3.06 -4.18
N GLU A 41 -1.96 2.81 -4.98
CA GLU A 41 -1.17 1.57 -4.92
C GLU A 41 -0.53 1.35 -3.53
N THR A 42 -0.06 2.43 -2.89
CA THR A 42 0.50 2.34 -1.53
C THR A 42 -0.57 1.94 -0.50
N HIS A 43 -1.77 2.52 -0.58
CA HIS A 43 -2.88 2.12 0.29
C HIS A 43 -3.41 0.70 0.01
N LEU A 44 -3.37 0.26 -1.25
CA LEU A 44 -3.69 -1.13 -1.62
C LEU A 44 -2.66 -2.11 -1.02
N ALA A 45 -1.38 -1.74 -0.96
CA ALA A 45 -0.37 -2.54 -0.26
C ALA A 45 -0.68 -2.69 1.23
N THR A 46 -1.08 -1.61 1.91
CA THR A 46 -1.57 -1.67 3.30
C THR A 46 -2.76 -2.61 3.44
N LEU A 47 -3.73 -2.55 2.53
CA LEU A 47 -4.88 -3.46 2.56
C LEU A 47 -4.49 -4.92 2.35
N ARG A 48 -3.46 -5.23 1.56
CA ARG A 48 -2.97 -6.61 1.44
C ARG A 48 -2.36 -7.13 2.74
N GLN A 49 -1.78 -6.26 3.56
CA GLN A 49 -1.05 -6.63 4.77
C GLN A 49 -1.95 -6.67 6.02
N ASP A 50 -2.82 -5.67 6.18
CA ASP A 50 -3.55 -5.42 7.43
C ASP A 50 -5.05 -5.79 7.38
N HIS A 51 -5.58 -6.16 6.20
CA HIS A 51 -7.00 -6.52 6.09
C HIS A 51 -7.28 -7.90 6.72
N PRO A 52 -8.29 -8.00 7.61
CA PRO A 52 -8.55 -9.24 8.37
C PRO A 52 -8.98 -10.42 7.48
N ASP A 53 -9.65 -10.13 6.37
CA ASP A 53 -9.98 -11.13 5.34
C ASP A 53 -9.05 -10.96 4.14
N THR A 54 -7.92 -11.67 4.14
CA THR A 54 -6.90 -11.54 3.10
C THR A 54 -7.39 -12.06 1.73
N ALA A 55 -8.27 -13.05 1.71
CA ALA A 55 -8.80 -13.63 0.47
C ALA A 55 -9.75 -12.65 -0.23
N LEU A 56 -10.64 -12.02 0.52
CA LEU A 56 -11.51 -10.95 0.04
C LEU A 56 -10.67 -9.73 -0.37
N ALA A 57 -9.68 -9.35 0.45
CA ALA A 57 -8.76 -8.25 0.13
C ALA A 57 -8.08 -8.45 -1.22
N GLN A 58 -7.46 -9.60 -1.46
CA GLN A 58 -6.81 -9.88 -2.74
C GLN A 58 -7.76 -9.77 -3.93
N ARG A 59 -8.96 -10.36 -3.82
CA ARG A 59 -9.96 -10.32 -4.89
C ARG A 59 -10.39 -8.89 -5.21
N GLU A 60 -10.77 -8.12 -4.20
CA GLU A 60 -11.32 -6.78 -4.39
C GLU A 60 -10.21 -5.78 -4.78
N ILE A 61 -8.98 -5.97 -4.32
CA ILE A 61 -7.81 -5.19 -4.76
C ILE A 61 -7.55 -5.39 -6.26
N SER A 62 -7.65 -6.62 -6.78
CA SER A 62 -7.52 -6.84 -8.24
C SER A 62 -8.61 -6.13 -9.04
N VAL A 63 -9.83 -6.01 -8.50
CA VAL A 63 -10.91 -5.23 -9.13
C VAL A 63 -10.58 -3.74 -9.14
N ILE A 64 -10.02 -3.22 -8.04
CA ILE A 64 -9.58 -1.83 -7.94
C ILE A 64 -8.46 -1.55 -8.95
N GLU A 65 -7.43 -2.41 -9.02
CA GLU A 65 -6.31 -2.28 -9.96
C GLU A 65 -6.77 -2.33 -11.44
N GLU A 66 -7.72 -3.22 -11.78
CA GLU A 66 -8.34 -3.25 -13.10
C GLU A 66 -9.06 -1.92 -13.40
N GLY A 67 -9.80 -1.39 -12.41
CA GLY A 67 -10.53 -0.15 -12.56
C GLY A 67 -9.63 1.07 -12.77
N LEU A 68 -8.50 1.12 -12.06
CA LEU A 68 -7.47 2.15 -12.24
C LEU A 68 -6.77 2.05 -13.60
N THR A 69 -6.58 0.83 -14.10
CA THR A 69 -5.93 0.61 -15.41
C THR A 69 -6.85 0.96 -16.57
N ARG A 70 -8.17 0.80 -16.40
CA ARG A 70 -9.19 1.08 -17.43
C ARG A 70 -10.27 1.99 -16.85
N PRO A 71 -10.08 3.32 -16.86
CA PRO A 71 -10.98 4.25 -16.20
C PRO A 71 -12.27 4.47 -17.01
N THR A 72 -13.18 3.51 -16.95
CA THR A 72 -14.53 3.58 -17.55
C THR A 72 -15.58 3.82 -16.45
N PRO A 73 -16.76 4.38 -16.78
CA PRO A 73 -17.84 4.53 -15.80
C PRO A 73 -18.28 3.21 -15.15
N GLU A 74 -18.24 2.10 -15.90
CA GLU A 74 -18.54 0.77 -15.37
C GLU A 74 -17.48 0.33 -14.36
N ASN A 75 -16.21 0.52 -14.69
CA ASN A 75 -15.10 0.19 -13.79
C ASN A 75 -15.07 1.08 -12.55
N ARG A 76 -15.47 2.35 -12.65
CA ARG A 76 -15.63 3.21 -11.47
C ARG A 76 -16.65 2.64 -10.48
N ARG A 77 -17.77 2.10 -10.97
CA ARG A 77 -18.80 1.46 -10.14
C ARG A 77 -18.32 0.15 -9.53
N ARG A 78 -17.57 -0.66 -10.29
CA ARG A 78 -16.96 -1.90 -9.78
C ARG A 78 -15.94 -1.61 -8.67
N LEU A 79 -15.09 -0.60 -8.87
CA LEU A 79 -14.14 -0.11 -7.88
C LEU A 79 -14.87 0.38 -6.62
N ASP A 80 -15.94 1.17 -6.75
CA ASP A 80 -16.72 1.66 -5.61
C ASP A 80 -17.35 0.50 -4.81
N THR A 81 -17.87 -0.49 -5.52
CA THR A 81 -18.42 -1.72 -4.92
C THR A 81 -17.33 -2.52 -4.19
N ALA A 82 -16.15 -2.64 -4.78
CA ALA A 82 -15.00 -3.32 -4.17
C ALA A 82 -14.56 -2.62 -2.87
N LEU A 83 -14.45 -1.29 -2.89
CA LEU A 83 -14.14 -0.50 -1.69
C LEU A 83 -15.21 -0.63 -0.61
N HIS A 84 -16.49 -0.66 -0.98
CA HIS A 84 -17.58 -0.87 -0.03
C HIS A 84 -17.49 -2.24 0.65
N ARG A 85 -17.27 -3.31 -0.12
CA ARG A 85 -17.11 -4.67 0.42
C ARG A 85 -15.90 -4.81 1.33
N LEU A 86 -14.79 -4.16 0.96
CA LEU A 86 -13.61 -4.09 1.82
C LEU A 86 -13.97 -3.41 3.14
N ALA A 87 -14.66 -2.26 3.10
CA ALA A 87 -15.07 -1.54 4.30
C ALA A 87 -15.97 -2.39 5.22
N GLU A 88 -16.95 -3.08 4.65
CA GLU A 88 -17.82 -4.00 5.39
C GLU A 88 -17.05 -5.14 6.06
N SER A 89 -16.03 -5.66 5.38
CA SER A 89 -15.19 -6.75 5.88
C SER A 89 -14.03 -6.29 6.77
N THR A 90 -13.79 -4.98 6.92
CA THR A 90 -12.64 -4.45 7.65
C THR A 90 -12.79 -4.60 9.17
N GLY A 91 -14.03 -4.65 9.68
CA GLY A 91 -14.30 -4.78 11.11
C GLY A 91 -13.60 -3.70 11.95
N ASN A 92 -12.76 -4.11 12.90
CA ASN A 92 -12.00 -3.21 13.78
C ASN A 92 -10.58 -2.88 13.28
N ALA A 93 -10.22 -3.28 12.06
CA ALA A 93 -8.88 -3.01 11.50
C ALA A 93 -8.77 -1.54 11.05
N ARG A 94 -8.47 -0.66 12.02
CA ARG A 94 -8.40 0.79 11.80
C ARG A 94 -7.51 1.18 10.61
N THR A 95 -6.33 0.58 10.51
CA THR A 95 -5.36 0.83 9.43
C THR A 95 -5.95 0.53 8.05
N ALA A 96 -6.67 -0.58 7.90
CA ALA A 96 -7.33 -0.94 6.66
C ALA A 96 -8.51 0.00 6.35
N ALA A 97 -9.27 0.42 7.36
CA ALA A 97 -10.37 1.36 7.18
C ALA A 97 -9.86 2.73 6.72
N GLU A 98 -8.76 3.21 7.31
CA GLU A 98 -8.07 4.45 6.91
C GLU A 98 -7.57 4.36 5.47
N ALA A 99 -6.99 3.22 5.06
CA ALA A 99 -6.56 3.00 3.69
C ALA A 99 -7.73 3.04 2.69
N ILE A 100 -8.87 2.41 3.00
CA ILE A 100 -10.07 2.43 2.13
C ILE A 100 -10.62 3.84 1.95
N VAL A 101 -10.70 4.61 3.03
CA VAL A 101 -11.14 6.01 2.98
C VAL A 101 -10.19 6.85 2.14
N ALA A 102 -8.87 6.68 2.31
CA ALA A 102 -7.87 7.40 1.53
C ALA A 102 -7.97 7.08 0.03
N ILE A 103 -8.07 5.80 -0.35
CA ILE A 103 -8.28 5.39 -1.74
C ILE A 103 -9.56 6.02 -2.30
N SER A 104 -10.65 5.97 -1.54
CA SER A 104 -11.94 6.54 -1.97
C SER A 104 -11.83 8.04 -2.25
N ALA A 105 -11.13 8.78 -1.39
CA ALA A 105 -10.90 10.21 -1.54
C ALA A 105 -10.05 10.54 -2.78
N ILE A 106 -8.96 9.81 -2.99
CA ILE A 106 -8.07 10.01 -4.15
C ILE A 106 -8.82 9.72 -5.45
N VAL A 107 -9.55 8.60 -5.50
CA VAL A 107 -10.33 8.24 -6.69
C VAL A 107 -11.46 9.25 -6.93
N ALA A 108 -12.11 9.79 -5.89
CA ALA A 108 -13.11 10.84 -6.06
C ALA A 108 -12.52 12.16 -6.58
N ALA A 109 -11.31 12.52 -6.15
CA ALA A 109 -10.66 13.77 -6.51
C ALA A 109 -10.00 13.75 -7.89
N SER A 110 -9.55 12.58 -8.35
CA SER A 110 -8.61 12.49 -9.46
C SER A 110 -9.01 11.49 -10.55
N TRP A 111 -10.22 10.93 -10.52
CA TRP A 111 -10.75 10.16 -11.66
C TRP A 111 -11.16 11.05 -12.83
N PRO A 112 -10.92 10.70 -14.11
CA PRO A 112 -10.00 9.70 -14.66
C PRO A 112 -8.62 10.36 -14.80
N PHE A 113 -7.64 9.86 -14.05
CA PHE A 113 -6.30 10.47 -13.94
C PHE A 113 -5.68 10.84 -15.29
#